data_AF-A0A0Q5J3W3-F1
#
_entry.id   AF-A0A0Q5J3W3-F1
#
_cell.length_a   1.000
_cell.length_b   1.000
_cell.length_c   1.000
_cell.angle_alpha   90.00
_cell.angle_beta   90.00
_cell.angle_gamma   90.00
#
_symmetry.space_group_name_H-M   'P 1'
#
loop_
_entity.id
_entity.type
_entity.pdbx_description
1 polymer ?
#
loop_
_entity_poly.entity_id
_entity_poly.type
_entity_poly.pdbx_seq_one_letter_code
_entity_poly.pdbx_strand_id
1 'polypeptide(L)'
;MISGEATQEKLIRQLYEQEGLDELAPSFADNGYFAEEPLVVVRDRGATTDQWIVVEGNRRLATLKLLLDEALRARLRVTGWPSVQGETRDRLLEVPCVEYGNREDVFPFLGFRHITGAKKWAPFQKARFVAQLIESGRSLDQVEDLIGDTTQTVKKLYQDFIVFQQMTRDVGIPDKPIRDRFSLLEVTLGQRPIKEFLGLPRRLPSATVEELVPNDKLDALEDVARWVFGTTDRAPVIIDSRAIANRLAPVLASEEATAHLRRTNDLEGAYEYSAGEKEYLLGKINSAERALREVSGIVAVYTDDPEVRAGLERIRQLSDGLRRIVGGE
;
A
#
# COMPACT_ATOMS: atom_id res chain seq x y z
N MET A 1 -3.85 -3.79 -11.96
CA MET A 1 -3.17 -3.89 -13.28
C MET A 1 -3.60 -2.76 -14.21
N ILE A 2 -2.72 -2.17 -15.01
CA ILE A 2 -3.17 -1.56 -16.28
C ILE A 2 -3.31 -2.77 -17.20
N SER A 3 -4.53 -3.26 -17.39
CA SER A 3 -4.80 -4.35 -18.32
C SER A 3 -4.29 -3.98 -19.71
N GLY A 4 -3.86 -4.96 -20.51
CA GLY A 4 -3.42 -4.76 -21.90
C GLY A 4 -4.48 -4.20 -22.86
N GLU A 5 -5.59 -3.67 -22.34
CA GLU A 5 -6.73 -3.10 -23.06
C GLU A 5 -7.09 -1.68 -22.57
N ALA A 6 -6.23 -1.01 -21.78
CA ALA A 6 -6.50 0.37 -21.40
C ALA A 6 -6.30 1.30 -22.60
N THR A 7 -7.40 1.89 -23.10
CA THR A 7 -7.33 2.90 -24.17
C THR A 7 -6.51 4.11 -23.71
N GLN A 8 -5.90 4.83 -24.66
CA GLN A 8 -5.11 6.03 -24.35
C GLN A 8 -5.93 7.07 -23.54
N GLU A 9 -7.22 7.19 -23.82
CA GLU A 9 -8.16 8.01 -23.07
C GLU A 9 -8.29 7.60 -21.60
N LYS A 10 -8.41 6.29 -21.33
CA LYS A 10 -8.48 5.77 -19.97
C LYS A 10 -7.20 6.07 -19.19
N LEU A 11 -6.04 5.95 -19.85
CA LEU A 11 -4.74 6.29 -19.25
C LEU A 11 -4.64 7.79 -18.94
N ILE A 12 -5.02 8.66 -19.88
CA ILE A 12 -5.01 10.11 -19.67
C ILE A 12 -5.95 10.49 -18.52
N ARG A 13 -7.15 9.88 -18.46
CA ARG A 13 -8.08 10.13 -17.36
C ARG A 13 -7.50 9.72 -16.01
N GLN A 14 -6.87 8.55 -15.95
CA GLN A 14 -6.24 8.08 -14.71
C GLN A 14 -5.10 9.01 -14.27
N LEU A 15 -4.26 9.45 -15.19
CA LEU A 15 -3.21 10.42 -14.91
C LEU A 15 -3.82 11.73 -14.39
N TYR A 16 -4.84 12.26 -15.04
CA TYR A 16 -5.53 13.48 -14.59
C TYR A 16 -6.05 13.37 -13.14
N GLU A 17 -6.63 12.23 -12.75
CA GLU A 17 -7.20 12.05 -11.42
C GLU A 17 -6.15 11.80 -10.32
N GLN A 18 -4.98 11.25 -10.65
CA GLN A 18 -4.05 10.69 -9.66
C GLN A 18 -2.71 11.41 -9.62
N GLU A 19 -2.37 12.17 -10.66
CA GLU A 19 -1.01 12.62 -10.90
C GLU A 19 -0.93 14.14 -11.11
N GLY A 20 -1.86 14.95 -10.59
CA GLY A 20 -1.71 16.41 -10.51
C GLY A 20 -1.41 17.12 -11.85
N LEU A 21 -2.19 16.82 -12.89
CA LEU A 21 -2.01 17.44 -14.22
C LEU A 21 -2.53 18.89 -14.26
N ASP A 22 -3.47 19.20 -13.38
CA ASP A 22 -4.05 20.52 -13.11
C ASP A 22 -3.02 21.53 -12.59
N GLU A 23 -1.92 21.08 -11.98
CA GLU A 23 -0.78 21.94 -11.62
C GLU A 23 0.08 22.30 -12.84
N LEU A 24 0.25 21.35 -13.78
CA LEU A 24 1.08 21.54 -14.96
C LEU A 24 0.38 22.40 -16.03
N ALA A 25 -0.94 22.29 -16.13
CA ALA A 25 -1.70 22.92 -17.21
C ALA A 25 -1.59 24.46 -17.22
N PRO A 26 -1.79 25.18 -16.10
CA PRO A 26 -1.58 26.63 -16.03
C PRO A 26 -0.12 26.99 -16.34
N SER A 27 0.84 26.25 -15.77
CA SER A 27 2.26 26.51 -16.00
C SER A 27 2.65 26.43 -17.47
N PHE A 28 2.14 25.43 -18.20
CA PHE A 28 2.39 25.29 -19.64
C PHE A 28 1.64 26.35 -20.46
N ALA A 29 0.44 26.75 -20.05
CA ALA A 29 -0.30 27.82 -20.71
C ALA A 29 0.41 29.18 -20.56
N ASP A 30 1.01 29.45 -19.40
CA ASP A 30 1.66 30.73 -19.12
C ASP A 30 3.10 30.80 -19.65
N ASN A 31 3.85 29.69 -19.57
CA ASN A 31 5.29 29.69 -19.80
C ASN A 31 5.73 28.86 -21.02
N GLY A 32 4.82 28.09 -21.63
CA GLY A 32 5.19 27.07 -22.62
C GLY A 32 5.80 25.82 -21.98
N TYR A 33 6.38 24.95 -22.81
CA TYR A 33 6.99 23.70 -22.34
C TYR A 33 8.43 23.93 -21.85
N PHE A 34 8.79 23.33 -20.71
CA PHE A 34 10.15 23.40 -20.15
C PHE A 34 11.09 22.41 -20.84
N ALA A 35 12.06 22.91 -21.61
CA ALA A 35 12.95 22.07 -22.41
C ALA A 35 13.94 21.25 -21.56
N GLU A 36 14.19 21.67 -20.32
CA GLU A 36 14.99 20.99 -19.31
C GLU A 36 14.34 19.68 -18.83
N GLU A 37 13.07 19.49 -19.18
CA GLU A 37 12.23 18.37 -18.80
C GLU A 37 11.71 17.62 -20.05
N PRO A 38 12.59 17.15 -20.96
CA PRO A 38 12.16 16.55 -22.23
C PRO A 38 11.40 15.25 -22.03
N LEU A 39 10.54 14.90 -22.99
CA LEU A 39 9.92 13.56 -23.03
C LEU A 39 10.98 12.52 -23.39
N VAL A 40 10.88 11.31 -22.85
CA VAL A 40 11.73 10.20 -23.30
C VAL A 40 10.90 9.28 -24.17
N VAL A 41 11.38 9.03 -25.38
CA VAL A 41 10.66 8.31 -26.41
C VAL A 41 11.45 7.14 -26.96
N VAL A 42 10.71 6.12 -27.40
CA VAL A 42 11.25 5.00 -28.18
C VAL A 42 10.39 4.83 -29.43
N ARG A 43 11.01 4.40 -30.52
CA ARG A 43 10.28 4.22 -31.78
C ARG A 43 9.28 3.07 -31.67
N ASP A 44 8.05 3.27 -32.16
CA ASP A 44 7.08 2.19 -32.29
C ASP A 44 7.41 1.35 -33.52
N ARG A 45 8.11 0.23 -33.30
CA ARG A 45 8.51 -0.67 -34.39
C ARG A 45 7.33 -1.43 -35.00
N GLY A 46 6.16 -1.43 -34.36
CA GLY A 46 4.94 -2.05 -34.87
C GLY A 46 4.07 -1.09 -35.70
N ALA A 47 4.36 0.21 -35.67
CA ALA A 47 3.59 1.21 -36.39
C ALA A 47 3.94 1.21 -37.90
N THR A 48 2.93 1.43 -38.73
CA THR A 48 3.08 1.62 -40.19
C THR A 48 3.52 3.04 -40.57
N THR A 49 3.55 3.95 -39.60
CA THR A 49 3.95 5.36 -39.75
C THR A 49 5.03 5.71 -38.72
N ASP A 50 5.66 6.89 -38.85
CA ASP A 50 6.68 7.33 -37.90
C ASP A 50 6.03 7.71 -36.55
N GLN A 51 5.80 6.69 -35.72
CA GLN A 51 5.19 6.81 -34.41
C GLN A 51 6.19 6.51 -33.31
N TRP A 52 6.01 7.20 -32.19
CA TRP A 52 6.88 7.16 -31.04
C TRP A 52 6.07 6.89 -29.78
N ILE A 53 6.61 6.07 -28.89
CA ILE A 53 6.02 5.74 -27.60
C ILE A 53 6.77 6.52 -26.53
N VAL A 54 6.04 7.34 -25.78
CA VAL A 54 6.58 8.02 -24.59
C VAL A 54 6.74 6.99 -23.47
N VAL A 55 7.98 6.87 -22.97
CA VAL A 55 8.34 5.97 -21.86
C VAL A 55 8.40 6.74 -20.55
N GLU A 56 8.89 7.98 -20.57
CA GLU A 56 9.01 8.88 -19.40
C GLU A 56 8.48 10.28 -19.74
N GLY A 57 7.83 10.93 -18.76
CA GLY A 57 7.13 12.19 -18.96
C GLY A 57 5.64 12.04 -19.31
N ASN A 58 5.03 10.91 -18.94
CA ASN A 58 3.62 10.60 -19.23
C ASN A 58 2.64 11.68 -18.74
N ARG A 59 2.84 12.25 -17.54
CA ARG A 59 2.07 13.41 -17.04
C ARG A 59 2.15 14.60 -17.99
N ARG A 60 3.37 14.95 -18.45
CA ARG A 60 3.60 16.10 -19.33
C ARG A 60 2.93 15.89 -20.69
N LEU A 61 3.06 14.70 -21.29
CA LEU A 61 2.37 14.36 -22.54
C LEU A 61 0.84 14.42 -22.38
N ALA A 62 0.30 13.89 -21.28
CA ALA A 62 -1.14 13.91 -21.01
C ALA A 62 -1.65 15.35 -20.83
N THR A 63 -0.90 16.21 -20.12
CA THR A 63 -1.20 17.64 -20.01
C THR A 63 -1.20 18.33 -21.37
N LEU A 64 -0.19 18.08 -22.22
CA LEU A 64 -0.13 18.62 -23.58
C LEU A 64 -1.34 18.19 -24.41
N LYS A 65 -1.68 16.90 -24.41
CA LYS A 65 -2.85 16.36 -25.12
C LYS A 65 -4.16 17.02 -24.65
N LEU A 66 -4.34 17.21 -23.35
CA LEU A 66 -5.53 17.87 -22.81
C LEU A 66 -5.54 19.38 -23.15
N LEU A 67 -4.42 20.09 -23.09
CA LEU A 67 -4.35 21.51 -23.47
C LEU A 67 -4.66 21.73 -24.95
N LEU A 68 -4.14 20.87 -25.82
CA LEU A 68 -4.21 21.03 -27.27
C LEU A 68 -5.48 20.48 -27.92
N ASP A 69 -6.23 19.63 -27.22
CA ASP A 69 -7.45 18.98 -27.71
C ASP A 69 -8.64 19.22 -26.75
N GLU A 70 -9.45 20.22 -27.08
CA GLU A 70 -10.70 20.53 -26.37
C GLU A 70 -11.73 19.41 -26.43
N ALA A 71 -11.80 18.67 -27.53
CA ALA A 71 -12.74 17.56 -27.69
C ALA A 71 -12.34 16.37 -26.80
N LEU A 72 -11.04 16.09 -26.66
CA LEU A 72 -10.52 15.13 -25.69
C LEU A 72 -10.86 15.55 -24.25
N ARG A 73 -10.64 16.82 -23.88
CA ARG A 73 -11.04 17.33 -22.55
C ARG A 73 -12.52 17.14 -22.29
N ALA A 74 -13.38 17.47 -23.26
CA ALA A 74 -14.82 17.31 -23.15
C ALA A 74 -15.21 15.83 -22.96
N ARG A 75 -14.66 14.92 -23.78
CA ARG A 75 -14.90 13.47 -23.66
C ARG A 75 -14.46 12.92 -22.31
N LEU A 76 -13.32 13.39 -21.79
CA LEU A 76 -12.78 12.98 -20.50
C LEU A 76 -13.34 13.76 -19.31
N ARG A 77 -14.30 14.68 -19.53
CA ARG A 77 -14.92 15.53 -18.51
C ARG A 77 -13.88 16.26 -17.64
N VAL A 78 -12.86 16.81 -18.29
CA VAL A 78 -11.83 17.64 -17.65
C VAL A 78 -12.30 19.09 -17.72
N THR A 79 -12.51 19.71 -16.56
CA THR A 79 -13.05 21.09 -16.43
C THR A 79 -12.05 22.01 -15.73
N GLY A 80 -12.21 23.33 -15.90
CA GLY A 80 -11.40 24.32 -15.19
C GLY A 80 -9.95 24.44 -15.70
N TRP A 81 -9.68 23.91 -16.88
CA TRP A 81 -8.36 24.00 -17.52
C TRP A 81 -8.23 25.24 -18.40
N PRO A 82 -7.03 25.83 -18.50
CA PRO A 82 -6.81 27.00 -19.35
C PRO A 82 -7.04 26.64 -20.83
N SER A 83 -7.36 27.65 -21.63
CA SER A 83 -7.30 27.56 -23.09
C SER A 83 -5.95 28.09 -23.57
N VAL A 84 -5.39 27.48 -24.61
CA VAL A 84 -4.15 27.91 -25.26
C VAL A 84 -4.44 28.23 -26.72
N GLN A 85 -4.02 29.41 -27.19
CA GLN A 85 -4.22 29.86 -28.57
C GLN A 85 -2.99 30.61 -29.09
N GLY A 86 -2.94 30.80 -30.41
CA GLY A 86 -1.85 31.54 -31.08
C GLY A 86 -0.47 30.96 -30.78
N GLU A 87 0.49 31.85 -30.54
CA GLU A 87 1.90 31.51 -30.34
C GLU A 87 2.13 30.52 -29.18
N THR A 88 1.39 30.65 -28.08
CA THR A 88 1.47 29.71 -26.95
C THR A 88 1.08 28.30 -27.37
N ARG A 89 0.00 28.16 -28.15
CA ARG A 89 -0.44 26.86 -28.66
C ARG A 89 0.63 26.26 -29.58
N ASP A 90 1.18 27.07 -30.48
CA ASP A 90 2.17 26.61 -31.45
C ASP A 90 3.45 26.11 -30.77
N ARG A 91 3.91 26.79 -29.71
CA ARG A 91 5.05 26.35 -28.87
C ARG A 91 4.81 25.04 -28.11
N LEU A 92 3.56 24.58 -27.99
CA LEU A 92 3.22 23.32 -27.30
C LEU A 92 3.00 22.16 -28.29
N LEU A 93 2.93 22.43 -29.60
CA LEU A 93 2.76 21.38 -30.63
C LEU A 93 4.01 20.53 -30.81
N GLU A 94 5.18 21.14 -30.67
CA GLU A 94 6.48 20.49 -30.78
C GLU A 94 7.26 20.68 -29.49
N VAL A 95 7.66 19.57 -28.87
CA VAL A 95 8.35 19.57 -27.57
C VAL A 95 9.61 18.71 -27.64
N PRO A 96 10.67 19.06 -26.89
CA PRO A 96 11.91 18.33 -26.93
C PRO A 96 11.73 16.91 -26.41
N CYS A 97 12.33 15.97 -27.14
CA CYS A 97 12.33 14.56 -26.83
C CYS A 97 13.77 14.02 -26.80
N VAL A 98 14.02 13.06 -25.91
CA VAL A 98 15.23 12.25 -25.89
C VAL A 98 14.88 10.86 -26.42
N GLU A 99 15.52 10.47 -27.50
CA GLU A 99 15.31 9.20 -28.16
C GLU A 99 16.19 8.09 -27.55
N TYR A 100 15.58 6.91 -27.37
CA TYR A 100 16.28 5.66 -27.10
C TYR A 100 15.89 4.60 -28.13
N GLY A 101 16.83 3.69 -28.43
CA GLY A 101 16.66 2.68 -29.48
C GLY A 101 15.59 1.63 -29.17
N ASN A 102 15.42 1.30 -27.89
CA ASN A 102 14.36 0.44 -27.39
C ASN A 102 14.02 0.77 -25.92
N ARG A 103 12.95 0.14 -25.39
CA ARG A 103 12.44 0.42 -24.04
C ARG A 103 13.43 0.01 -22.93
N GLU A 104 14.21 -1.05 -23.13
CA GLU A 104 15.17 -1.52 -22.14
C GLU A 104 16.33 -0.55 -21.94
N ASP A 105 16.74 0.15 -23.00
CA ASP A 105 17.81 1.15 -22.94
C ASP A 105 17.43 2.32 -22.00
N VAL A 106 16.15 2.51 -21.72
CA VAL A 106 15.62 3.56 -20.84
C VAL A 106 15.68 3.15 -19.35
N PHE A 107 15.79 1.85 -19.05
CA PHE A 107 15.70 1.34 -17.68
C PHE A 107 16.76 1.89 -16.72
N PRO A 108 18.06 1.99 -17.08
CA PRO A 108 19.06 2.57 -16.20
C PRO A 108 18.73 4.02 -15.82
N PHE A 109 18.27 4.81 -16.79
CA PHE A 109 17.83 6.19 -16.57
C PHE A 109 16.63 6.28 -15.63
N LEU A 110 15.62 5.40 -15.80
CA LEU A 110 14.45 5.35 -14.92
C LEU A 110 14.83 4.93 -13.49
N GLY A 111 15.67 3.90 -13.35
CA GLY A 111 16.18 3.44 -12.06
C GLY A 111 16.88 4.58 -11.31
N PHE A 112 17.84 5.24 -11.96
CA PHE A 112 18.53 6.39 -11.40
C PHE A 112 17.57 7.53 -11.02
N ARG A 113 16.66 7.92 -11.92
CA ARG A 113 15.79 9.09 -11.69
C ARG A 113 14.76 8.87 -10.60
N HIS A 114 14.17 7.67 -10.53
CA HIS A 114 12.97 7.42 -9.72
C HIS A 114 13.17 6.50 -8.52
N ILE A 115 14.28 5.77 -8.43
CA ILE A 115 14.58 4.95 -7.25
C ILE A 115 15.52 5.72 -6.33
N THR A 116 16.70 6.09 -6.85
CA THR A 116 17.78 6.73 -6.10
C THR A 116 17.75 8.27 -6.18
N GLY A 117 17.25 8.82 -7.29
CA GLY A 117 17.22 10.25 -7.59
C GLY A 117 16.18 11.08 -6.83
N ALA A 118 16.05 12.36 -7.22
CA ALA A 118 15.23 13.34 -6.51
C ALA A 118 13.71 13.18 -6.73
N LYS A 119 13.27 12.74 -7.92
CA LYS A 119 11.84 12.53 -8.25
C LYS A 119 11.45 11.07 -8.04
N LYS A 120 11.41 10.65 -6.78
CA LYS A 120 11.18 9.25 -6.42
C LYS A 120 9.76 8.78 -6.78
N TRP A 121 9.68 7.60 -7.37
CA TRP A 121 8.41 6.89 -7.53
C TRP A 121 7.79 6.53 -6.19
N ALA A 122 6.47 6.34 -6.19
CA ALA A 122 5.77 5.75 -5.05
C ALA A 122 6.28 4.32 -4.81
N PRO A 123 6.21 3.81 -3.56
CA PRO A 123 6.72 2.48 -3.20
C PRO A 123 6.25 1.34 -4.12
N PHE A 124 4.95 1.29 -4.42
CA PHE A 124 4.38 0.31 -5.34
C PHE A 124 5.02 0.35 -6.74
N GLN A 125 5.24 1.56 -7.28
CA GLN A 125 5.82 1.74 -8.62
C GLN A 125 7.28 1.25 -8.65
N LYS A 126 8.05 1.48 -7.58
CA LYS A 126 9.41 0.95 -7.44
C LYS A 126 9.41 -0.58 -7.39
N ALA A 127 8.56 -1.16 -6.55
CA ALA A 127 8.43 -2.60 -6.39
C ALA A 127 8.05 -3.29 -7.72
N ARG A 128 7.07 -2.72 -8.43
CA ARG A 128 6.66 -3.19 -9.75
C ARG A 128 7.79 -3.11 -10.78
N PHE A 129 8.54 -2.00 -10.82
CA PHE A 129 9.63 -1.85 -11.77
C PHE A 129 10.75 -2.86 -11.53
N VAL A 130 11.14 -3.06 -10.27
CA VAL A 130 12.12 -4.09 -9.89
C VAL A 130 11.65 -5.47 -10.31
N ALA A 131 10.39 -5.83 -10.03
CA ALA A 131 9.83 -7.12 -10.44
C ALA A 131 9.85 -7.30 -11.96
N GLN A 132 9.46 -6.28 -12.73
CA GLN A 132 9.49 -6.32 -14.20
C GLN A 132 10.89 -6.57 -14.77
N LEU A 133 11.93 -5.99 -14.17
CA LEU A 133 13.31 -6.24 -14.58
C LEU A 133 13.76 -7.67 -14.28
N ILE A 134 13.35 -8.20 -13.14
CA ILE A 134 13.69 -9.58 -12.74
C ILE A 134 12.93 -10.57 -13.64
N GLU A 135 11.64 -10.34 -13.87
CA GLU A 135 10.78 -11.12 -14.76
C GLU A 135 11.27 -11.10 -16.23
N SER A 136 11.94 -10.03 -16.67
CA SER A 136 12.59 -9.97 -17.98
C SER A 136 13.88 -10.81 -18.07
N GLY A 137 14.17 -11.63 -17.06
CA GLY A 137 15.31 -12.54 -17.02
C GLY A 137 16.59 -11.98 -16.38
N ARG A 138 16.53 -10.79 -15.75
CA ARG A 138 17.69 -10.24 -15.04
C ARG A 138 17.80 -10.85 -13.64
N SER A 139 19.02 -11.16 -13.22
CA SER A 139 19.30 -11.52 -11.83
C SER A 139 19.17 -10.32 -10.90
N LEU A 140 19.00 -10.58 -9.59
CA LEU A 140 18.96 -9.53 -8.57
C LEU A 140 20.19 -8.62 -8.61
N ASP A 141 21.38 -9.19 -8.84
CA ASP A 141 22.65 -8.45 -8.89
C ASP A 141 22.71 -7.55 -10.13
N GLN A 142 22.22 -8.03 -11.29
CA GLN A 142 22.12 -7.18 -12.49
C GLN A 142 21.13 -6.03 -12.32
N VAL A 143 20.05 -6.23 -11.57
CA VAL A 143 19.07 -5.18 -11.26
C VAL A 143 19.65 -4.16 -10.28
N GLU A 144 20.47 -4.62 -9.34
CA GLU A 144 21.24 -3.77 -8.43
C GLU A 144 22.18 -2.83 -9.19
N ASP A 145 23.04 -3.40 -10.04
CA ASP A 145 24.00 -2.64 -10.85
C ASP A 145 23.29 -1.61 -11.76
N LEU A 146 22.12 -1.98 -12.29
CA LEU A 146 21.35 -1.12 -13.18
C LEU A 146 20.70 0.07 -12.46
N ILE A 147 20.24 -0.11 -11.22
CA ILE A 147 19.49 0.90 -10.47
C ILE A 147 20.39 1.73 -9.53
N GLY A 148 21.52 1.18 -9.11
CA GLY A 148 22.44 1.80 -8.15
C GLY A 148 21.94 1.81 -6.70
N ASP A 149 21.15 0.80 -6.31
CA ASP A 149 20.70 0.58 -4.93
C ASP A 149 21.40 -0.67 -4.34
N THR A 150 21.09 -1.07 -3.11
CA THR A 150 21.67 -2.28 -2.50
C THR A 150 20.88 -3.54 -2.85
N THR A 151 21.55 -4.70 -2.91
CA THR A 151 20.90 -6.01 -3.11
C THR A 151 19.75 -6.24 -2.13
N GLN A 152 19.88 -5.75 -0.90
CA GLN A 152 18.88 -5.92 0.14
C GLN A 152 17.61 -5.10 -0.12
N THR A 153 17.73 -3.91 -0.71
CA THR A 153 16.58 -3.09 -1.14
C THR A 153 15.85 -3.77 -2.30
N VAL A 154 16.59 -4.19 -3.33
CA VAL A 154 16.03 -4.87 -4.51
C VAL A 154 15.26 -6.13 -4.11
N LYS A 155 15.85 -6.95 -3.22
CA LYS A 155 15.20 -8.14 -2.66
C LYS A 155 13.88 -7.83 -1.96
N LYS A 156 13.84 -6.78 -1.11
CA LYS A 156 12.61 -6.37 -0.41
C LYS A 156 11.54 -5.92 -1.40
N LEU A 157 11.89 -5.03 -2.33
CA LEU A 157 10.97 -4.53 -3.36
C LEU A 157 10.38 -5.67 -4.20
N TYR A 158 11.21 -6.65 -4.58
CA TYR A 158 10.73 -7.83 -5.30
C TYR A 158 9.80 -8.68 -4.44
N GLN A 159 10.20 -9.02 -3.21
CA GLN A 159 9.38 -9.79 -2.27
C GLN A 159 8.00 -9.15 -2.07
N ASP A 160 7.98 -7.85 -1.81
CA ASP A 160 6.76 -7.12 -1.49
C ASP A 160 5.82 -7.08 -2.70
N PHE A 161 6.37 -6.99 -3.92
CA PHE A 161 5.58 -7.06 -5.14
C PHE A 161 4.97 -8.44 -5.38
N ILE A 162 5.74 -9.52 -5.22
CA ILE A 162 5.23 -10.89 -5.41
C ILE A 162 4.14 -11.21 -4.38
N VAL A 163 4.35 -10.85 -3.11
CA VAL A 163 3.33 -11.06 -2.07
C VAL A 163 2.08 -10.22 -2.34
N PHE A 164 2.22 -8.98 -2.81
CA PHE A 164 1.09 -8.18 -3.28
C PHE A 164 0.31 -8.89 -4.40
N GLN A 165 1.00 -9.45 -5.39
CA GLN A 165 0.34 -10.19 -6.47
C GLN A 165 -0.44 -11.40 -5.92
N GLN A 166 0.14 -12.18 -5.00
CA GLN A 166 -0.54 -13.29 -4.35
C GLN A 166 -1.77 -12.83 -3.55
N MET A 167 -1.70 -11.74 -2.79
CA MET A 167 -2.86 -11.18 -2.07
C MET A 167 -4.01 -10.85 -3.03
N THR A 168 -3.71 -10.33 -4.22
CA THR A 168 -4.75 -10.01 -5.21
C THR A 168 -5.27 -11.21 -5.98
N ARG A 169 -4.38 -12.16 -6.33
CA ARG A 169 -4.69 -13.32 -7.20
C ARG A 169 -5.30 -14.48 -6.41
N ASP A 170 -4.68 -14.84 -5.30
CA ASP A 170 -4.95 -16.10 -4.59
C ASP A 170 -5.92 -15.89 -3.41
N VAL A 171 -5.91 -14.70 -2.80
CA VAL A 171 -6.82 -14.32 -1.70
C VAL A 171 -8.00 -13.45 -2.17
N GLY A 172 -7.83 -12.70 -3.27
CA GLY A 172 -8.89 -11.85 -3.82
C GLY A 172 -9.03 -10.48 -3.17
N ILE A 173 -7.98 -9.97 -2.51
CA ILE A 173 -8.00 -8.61 -1.95
C ILE A 173 -7.94 -7.59 -3.09
N PRO A 174 -8.79 -6.54 -3.09
CA PRO A 174 -8.74 -5.50 -4.12
C PRO A 174 -7.35 -4.84 -4.23
N ASP A 175 -6.89 -4.59 -5.46
CA ASP A 175 -5.54 -4.08 -5.71
C ASP A 175 -5.33 -2.65 -5.17
N LYS A 176 -6.32 -1.78 -5.34
CA LYS A 176 -6.22 -0.34 -5.06
C LYS A 176 -5.90 -0.04 -3.58
N PRO A 177 -6.60 -0.59 -2.57
CA PRO A 177 -6.28 -0.35 -1.17
C PRO A 177 -4.85 -0.72 -0.76
N ILE A 178 -4.27 -1.76 -1.37
CA ILE A 178 -2.89 -2.19 -1.11
C ILE A 178 -1.92 -1.26 -1.84
N ARG A 179 -2.18 -0.94 -3.11
CA ARG A 179 -1.35 -0.04 -3.93
C ARG A 179 -1.21 1.35 -3.33
N ASP A 180 -2.33 1.92 -2.86
CA ASP A 180 -2.37 3.28 -2.30
C ASP A 180 -1.62 3.34 -0.95
N ARG A 181 -1.53 2.22 -0.24
CA ARG A 181 -0.87 2.10 1.09
C ARG A 181 0.28 1.09 1.07
N PHE A 182 1.01 1.00 -0.05
CA PHE A 182 2.00 -0.06 -0.26
C PHE A 182 3.13 -0.05 0.79
N SER A 183 3.47 1.10 1.36
CA SER A 183 4.42 1.18 2.48
C SER A 183 3.99 0.39 3.72
N LEU A 184 2.69 0.17 3.95
CA LEU A 184 2.25 -0.72 5.02
C LEU A 184 2.65 -2.17 4.74
N LEU A 185 2.66 -2.59 3.47
CA LEU A 185 3.14 -3.91 3.07
C LEU A 185 4.64 -4.03 3.32
N GLU A 186 5.42 -3.03 2.93
CA GLU A 186 6.88 -2.99 3.16
C GLU A 186 7.20 -3.11 4.66
N VAL A 187 6.46 -2.39 5.52
CA VAL A 187 6.62 -2.48 6.99
C VAL A 187 6.23 -3.86 7.50
N THR A 188 5.12 -4.42 6.99
CA THR A 188 4.59 -5.74 7.36
C THR A 188 5.60 -6.84 7.05
N LEU A 189 6.08 -6.90 5.82
CA LEU A 189 7.03 -7.91 5.35
C LEU A 189 8.47 -7.62 5.80
N GLY A 190 8.73 -6.42 6.34
CA GLY A 190 9.92 -6.10 7.11
C GLY A 190 10.00 -6.86 8.43
N GLN A 191 8.86 -7.21 9.05
CA GLN A 191 8.82 -7.86 10.36
C GLN A 191 9.11 -9.36 10.25
N ARG A 192 10.08 -9.85 11.03
CA ARG A 192 10.45 -11.26 11.05
C ARG A 192 9.31 -12.19 11.51
N PRO A 193 8.58 -11.91 12.61
CA PRO A 193 7.47 -12.77 13.02
C PRO A 193 6.38 -12.90 11.94
N ILE A 194 6.08 -11.81 11.23
CA ILE A 194 5.07 -11.82 10.17
C ILE A 194 5.54 -12.66 8.98
N LYS A 195 6.82 -12.56 8.59
CA LYS A 195 7.40 -13.44 7.56
C LYS A 195 7.34 -14.91 7.95
N GLU A 196 7.64 -15.23 9.20
CA GLU A 196 7.57 -16.60 9.72
C GLU A 196 6.12 -17.12 9.74
N PHE A 197 5.16 -16.28 10.15
CA PHE A 197 3.73 -16.58 10.11
C PHE A 197 3.22 -16.89 8.69
N LEU A 198 3.66 -16.09 7.71
CA LEU A 198 3.35 -16.28 6.29
C LEU A 198 4.14 -17.42 5.62
N GLY A 199 5.09 -18.05 6.31
CA GLY A 199 5.94 -19.10 5.72
C GLY A 199 6.89 -18.59 4.64
N LEU A 200 7.24 -17.29 4.65
CA LEU A 200 8.12 -16.71 3.64
C LEU A 200 9.55 -17.26 3.76
N PRO A 201 10.22 -17.55 2.63
CA PRO A 201 11.55 -18.14 2.66
C PRO A 201 12.57 -17.14 3.22
N ARG A 202 13.52 -17.65 4.04
CA ARG A 202 14.60 -16.81 4.62
C ARG A 202 15.51 -16.17 3.56
N ARG A 203 15.61 -16.80 2.39
CA ARG A 203 16.34 -16.32 1.22
C ARG A 203 15.40 -16.41 0.04
N LEU A 204 15.33 -15.33 -0.74
CA LEU A 204 14.57 -15.36 -1.98
C LEU A 204 15.18 -16.38 -2.95
N PRO A 205 14.36 -17.07 -3.75
CA PRO A 205 14.83 -17.91 -4.84
C PRO A 205 15.74 -17.14 -5.79
N SER A 206 16.73 -17.83 -6.37
CA SER A 206 17.61 -17.25 -7.40
C SER A 206 16.92 -17.11 -8.75
N ALA A 207 15.88 -17.90 -9.00
CA ALA A 207 15.02 -17.80 -10.16
C ALA A 207 13.82 -16.88 -9.89
N THR A 208 13.23 -16.36 -10.95
CA THR A 208 11.93 -15.68 -10.91
C THR A 208 10.86 -16.61 -10.35
N VAL A 209 10.01 -16.09 -9.47
CA VAL A 209 8.88 -16.83 -8.89
C VAL A 209 7.61 -16.00 -8.92
N GLU A 210 6.48 -16.68 -9.10
CA GLU A 210 5.14 -16.09 -9.07
C GLU A 210 4.48 -16.18 -7.68
N GLU A 211 5.11 -16.92 -6.77
CA GLU A 211 4.65 -17.14 -5.41
C GLU A 211 5.83 -17.21 -4.43
N LEU A 212 5.64 -16.63 -3.25
CA LEU A 212 6.56 -16.71 -2.12
C LEU A 212 5.89 -17.25 -0.86
N VAL A 213 4.60 -16.96 -0.68
CA VAL A 213 3.76 -17.55 0.35
C VAL A 213 3.31 -18.93 -0.12
N PRO A 214 3.60 -20.00 0.63
CA PRO A 214 3.14 -21.36 0.31
C PRO A 214 1.61 -21.49 0.27
N ASN A 215 1.10 -22.41 -0.56
CA ASN A 215 -0.34 -22.63 -0.72
C ASN A 215 -1.06 -23.02 0.59
N ASP A 216 -0.41 -23.75 1.48
CA ASP A 216 -0.93 -24.10 2.81
C ASP A 216 -0.92 -22.93 3.81
N LYS A 217 -0.39 -21.76 3.40
CA LYS A 217 -0.34 -20.52 4.18
C LYS A 217 -1.22 -19.41 3.60
N LEU A 218 -2.09 -19.70 2.63
CA LEU A 218 -3.00 -18.70 2.07
C LEU A 218 -3.99 -18.13 3.10
N ASP A 219 -4.46 -18.93 4.05
CA ASP A 219 -5.30 -18.43 5.17
C ASP A 219 -4.55 -17.39 6.02
N ALA A 220 -3.24 -17.60 6.24
CA ALA A 220 -2.39 -16.64 6.96
C ALA A 220 -2.16 -15.36 6.12
N LEU A 221 -2.07 -15.49 4.80
CA LEU A 221 -1.98 -14.34 3.89
C LEU A 221 -3.28 -13.53 3.91
N GLU A 222 -4.43 -14.20 3.90
CA GLU A 222 -5.74 -13.56 4.03
C GLU A 222 -5.86 -12.80 5.35
N ASP A 223 -5.49 -13.44 6.46
CA ASP A 223 -5.47 -12.81 7.77
C ASP A 223 -4.65 -11.52 7.79
N VAL A 224 -3.40 -11.58 7.33
CA VAL A 224 -2.51 -10.40 7.30
C VAL A 224 -3.08 -9.33 6.37
N ALA A 225 -3.54 -9.70 5.18
CA ALA A 225 -4.07 -8.72 4.24
C ALA A 225 -5.34 -8.03 4.79
N ARG A 226 -6.23 -8.79 5.42
CA ARG A 226 -7.44 -8.27 6.08
C ARG A 226 -7.11 -7.38 7.27
N TRP A 227 -6.20 -7.77 8.14
CA TRP A 227 -5.85 -6.95 9.31
C TRP A 227 -5.14 -5.65 8.91
N VAL A 228 -4.30 -5.67 7.88
CA VAL A 228 -3.51 -4.51 7.45
C VAL A 228 -4.30 -3.59 6.50
N PHE A 229 -5.00 -4.14 5.52
CA PHE A 229 -5.65 -3.36 4.46
C PHE A 229 -7.18 -3.31 4.57
N GLY A 230 -7.78 -4.27 5.27
CA GLY A 230 -9.23 -4.46 5.30
C GLY A 230 -9.74 -5.18 4.06
N THR A 231 -11.03 -5.48 4.07
CA THR A 231 -11.80 -6.05 2.97
C THR A 231 -12.97 -5.11 2.63
N THR A 232 -13.77 -5.46 1.62
CA THR A 232 -14.95 -4.66 1.25
C THR A 232 -15.99 -4.59 2.39
N ASP A 233 -16.06 -5.62 3.23
CA ASP A 233 -17.02 -5.78 4.32
C ASP A 233 -16.44 -5.49 5.71
N ARG A 234 -15.11 -5.37 5.85
CA ARG A 234 -14.44 -5.15 7.14
C ARG A 234 -13.32 -4.13 7.05
N ALA A 235 -13.32 -3.18 7.99
CA ALA A 235 -12.22 -2.25 8.16
C ALA A 235 -10.93 -2.97 8.59
N PRO A 236 -9.75 -2.43 8.23
CA PRO A 236 -8.48 -2.93 8.76
C PRO A 236 -8.44 -2.80 10.27
N VAL A 237 -7.75 -3.74 10.91
CA VAL A 237 -7.44 -3.67 12.35
C VAL A 237 -6.29 -2.70 12.62
N ILE A 238 -5.35 -2.62 11.67
CA ILE A 238 -4.23 -1.68 11.75
C ILE A 238 -4.70 -0.29 11.37
N ILE A 239 -4.70 0.61 12.36
CA ILE A 239 -5.02 2.03 12.20
C ILE A 239 -3.74 2.85 11.96
N ASP A 240 -2.66 2.51 12.67
CA ASP A 240 -1.34 3.15 12.56
C ASP A 240 -0.28 2.12 12.18
N SER A 241 0.55 2.45 11.20
CA SER A 241 1.71 1.67 10.74
C SER A 241 2.61 1.16 11.86
N ARG A 242 2.77 1.92 12.96
CA ARG A 242 3.60 1.51 14.11
C ARG A 242 3.04 0.28 14.85
N ALA A 243 1.72 0.06 14.79
CA ALA A 243 1.08 -1.11 15.40
C ALA A 243 1.52 -2.42 14.73
N ILE A 244 1.97 -2.38 13.47
CA ILE A 244 2.47 -3.56 12.76
C ILE A 244 3.68 -4.15 13.50
N ALA A 245 4.66 -3.32 13.83
CA ALA A 245 5.87 -3.74 14.55
C ALA A 245 5.62 -3.95 16.05
N ASN A 246 4.87 -3.03 16.68
CA ASN A 246 4.74 -2.99 18.14
C ASN A 246 3.60 -3.85 18.71
N ARG A 247 2.69 -4.36 17.86
CA ARG A 247 1.54 -5.16 18.28
C ARG A 247 1.38 -6.40 17.42
N LEU A 248 1.14 -6.24 16.12
CA LEU A 248 0.82 -7.36 15.23
C LEU A 248 1.95 -8.38 15.15
N ALA A 249 3.20 -7.93 14.96
CA ALA A 249 4.34 -8.85 14.90
C ALA A 249 4.50 -9.70 16.17
N PRO A 250 4.47 -9.14 17.40
CA PRO A 250 4.42 -9.94 18.63
C PRO A 250 3.22 -10.90 18.71
N VAL A 251 2.03 -10.46 18.29
CA VAL A 251 0.83 -11.31 18.26
C VAL A 251 1.02 -12.52 17.35
N LEU A 252 1.55 -12.30 16.15
CA LEU A 252 1.78 -13.38 15.17
C LEU A 252 2.96 -14.30 15.53
N ALA A 253 3.72 -13.96 16.58
CA ALA A 253 4.72 -14.85 17.17
C ALA A 253 4.12 -15.86 18.18
N SER A 254 2.87 -15.68 18.61
CA SER A 254 2.15 -16.60 19.51
C SER A 254 0.91 -17.17 18.82
N GLU A 255 0.80 -18.49 18.78
CA GLU A 255 -0.34 -19.18 18.17
C GLU A 255 -1.65 -18.83 18.89
N GLU A 256 -1.60 -18.73 20.22
CA GLU A 256 -2.78 -18.46 21.05
C GLU A 256 -3.23 -17.00 20.93
N ALA A 257 -2.29 -16.04 20.91
CA ALA A 257 -2.60 -14.64 20.64
C ALA A 257 -3.16 -14.44 19.22
N THR A 258 -2.60 -15.15 18.24
CA THR A 258 -3.12 -15.13 16.86
C THR A 258 -4.54 -15.70 16.80
N ALA A 259 -4.81 -16.81 17.48
CA ALA A 259 -6.16 -17.38 17.57
C ALA A 259 -7.14 -16.42 18.24
N HIS A 260 -6.69 -15.68 19.27
CA HIS A 260 -7.48 -14.62 19.89
C HIS A 260 -7.82 -13.51 18.88
N LEU A 261 -6.83 -12.98 18.14
CA LEU A 261 -7.04 -11.94 17.14
C LEU A 261 -8.00 -12.38 16.03
N ARG A 262 -7.87 -13.61 15.53
CA ARG A 262 -8.79 -14.19 14.53
C ARG A 262 -10.25 -14.20 15.01
N ARG A 263 -10.46 -14.47 16.30
CA ARG A 263 -11.81 -14.58 16.90
C ARG A 263 -12.43 -13.23 17.24
N THR A 264 -11.64 -12.30 17.77
CA THR A 264 -12.16 -11.05 18.35
C THR A 264 -11.96 -9.83 17.47
N ASN A 265 -11.02 -9.88 16.53
CA ASN A 265 -10.54 -8.75 15.76
C ASN A 265 -9.99 -7.59 16.64
N ASP A 266 -9.66 -7.89 17.90
CA ASP A 266 -9.09 -6.94 18.87
C ASP A 266 -7.57 -7.15 18.99
N LEU A 267 -6.81 -6.27 18.35
CA LEU A 267 -5.35 -6.33 18.33
C LEU A 267 -4.73 -6.01 19.69
N GLU A 268 -5.28 -5.06 20.45
CA GLU A 268 -4.72 -4.74 21.77
C GLU A 268 -4.99 -5.89 22.74
N GLY A 269 -6.20 -6.47 22.72
CA GLY A 269 -6.53 -7.67 23.48
C GLY A 269 -5.63 -8.86 23.14
N ALA A 270 -5.40 -9.11 21.84
CA ALA A 270 -4.49 -10.17 21.39
C ALA A 270 -3.03 -9.89 21.79
N TYR A 271 -2.59 -8.64 21.73
CA TYR A 271 -1.23 -8.26 22.11
C TYR A 271 -0.97 -8.47 23.60
N GLU A 272 -1.90 -8.04 24.47
CA GLU A 272 -1.80 -8.34 25.90
C GLU A 272 -1.82 -9.87 26.15
N TYR A 273 -2.55 -10.64 25.33
CA TYR A 273 -2.59 -12.11 25.40
C TYR A 273 -1.27 -12.78 24.98
N SER A 274 -0.46 -12.13 24.14
CA SER A 274 0.85 -12.66 23.71
C SER A 274 1.88 -12.82 24.83
N ALA A 275 1.66 -12.16 25.98
CA ALA A 275 2.47 -12.34 27.19
C ALA A 275 2.11 -13.62 27.99
N GLY A 276 1.07 -14.34 27.58
CA GLY A 276 0.53 -15.53 28.25
C GLY A 276 -0.88 -15.31 28.80
N GLU A 277 -1.70 -16.36 28.78
CA GLU A 277 -3.11 -16.32 29.21
C GLU A 277 -3.28 -15.87 30.67
N LYS A 278 -2.39 -16.33 31.55
CA LYS A 278 -2.41 -15.99 32.97
C LYS A 278 -2.05 -14.52 33.19
N GLU A 279 -0.96 -14.05 32.60
CA GLU A 279 -0.51 -12.66 32.67
C GLU A 279 -1.56 -11.70 32.08
N TYR A 280 -2.21 -12.08 30.98
CA TYR A 280 -3.35 -11.36 30.40
C TYR A 280 -4.53 -11.26 31.36
N LEU A 281 -4.96 -12.40 31.93
CA LEU A 281 -6.04 -12.45 32.89
C LEU A 281 -5.75 -11.55 34.11
N LEU A 282 -4.52 -11.62 34.64
CA LEU A 282 -4.08 -10.74 35.73
C LEU A 282 -4.11 -9.26 35.32
N GLY A 283 -3.69 -8.94 34.09
CA GLY A 283 -3.79 -7.59 33.52
C GLY A 283 -5.23 -7.07 33.47
N LYS A 284 -6.18 -7.89 33.01
CA LYS A 284 -7.61 -7.53 32.96
C LYS A 284 -8.22 -7.40 34.35
N ILE A 285 -7.86 -8.27 35.30
CA ILE A 285 -8.27 -8.15 36.70
C ILE A 285 -7.80 -6.81 37.28
N ASN A 286 -6.53 -6.45 37.08
CA ASN A 286 -5.98 -5.18 37.55
C ASN A 286 -6.67 -3.96 36.91
N SER A 287 -7.01 -4.03 35.62
CA SER A 287 -7.77 -2.97 34.93
C SER A 287 -9.19 -2.83 35.47
N ALA A 288 -9.89 -3.94 35.73
CA ALA A 288 -11.21 -3.93 36.34
C ALA A 288 -11.16 -3.35 37.77
N GLU A 289 -10.15 -3.72 38.56
CA GLU A 289 -9.93 -3.17 39.91
C GLU A 289 -9.73 -1.65 39.86
N ARG A 290 -8.91 -1.14 38.94
CA ARG A 290 -8.71 0.32 38.76
C ARG A 290 -10.01 1.03 38.42
N ALA A 291 -10.78 0.52 37.46
CA ALA A 291 -12.07 1.11 37.07
C ALA A 291 -13.05 1.14 38.26
N LEU A 292 -13.10 0.07 39.07
CA LEU A 292 -13.96 0.03 40.26
C LEU A 292 -13.52 1.03 41.33
N ARG A 293 -12.21 1.25 41.51
CA ARG A 293 -11.70 2.30 42.41
C ARG A 293 -12.10 3.70 41.94
N GLU A 294 -12.04 3.97 40.65
CA GLU A 294 -12.50 5.24 40.07
C GLU A 294 -14.01 5.45 40.28
N VAL A 295 -14.82 4.42 40.01
CA VAL A 295 -16.27 4.44 40.27
C VAL A 295 -16.53 4.71 41.76
N SER A 296 -15.82 4.06 42.67
CA SER A 296 -15.98 4.28 44.12
C SER A 296 -15.74 5.73 44.54
N GLY A 297 -14.90 6.48 43.82
CA GLY A 297 -14.64 7.89 44.09
C GLY A 297 -15.80 8.82 43.69
N ILE A 298 -16.64 8.41 42.75
CA ILE A 298 -17.72 9.24 42.17
C ILE A 298 -19.10 8.80 42.68
N VAL A 299 -19.27 7.51 42.99
CA VAL A 299 -20.57 6.89 43.30
C VAL A 299 -21.23 7.46 44.55
N ALA A 300 -20.44 8.01 45.49
CA ALA A 300 -20.94 8.63 46.72
C ALA A 300 -21.88 9.82 46.45
N VAL A 301 -21.80 10.46 45.28
CA VAL A 301 -22.66 11.58 44.88
C VAL A 301 -24.02 11.12 44.33
N TYR A 302 -24.12 9.88 43.85
CA TYR A 302 -25.28 9.36 43.11
C TYR A 302 -25.90 8.12 43.76
N THR A 303 -25.82 8.01 45.09
CA THR A 303 -26.21 6.79 45.82
C THR A 303 -27.69 6.43 45.70
N ASP A 304 -28.57 7.40 45.42
CA ASP A 304 -30.02 7.19 45.28
C ASP A 304 -30.47 7.12 43.82
N ASP A 305 -29.55 7.27 42.86
CA ASP A 305 -29.87 7.16 41.45
C ASP A 305 -30.15 5.68 41.07
N PRO A 306 -31.34 5.37 40.52
CA PRO A 306 -31.73 4.00 40.22
C PRO A 306 -30.89 3.36 39.10
N GLU A 307 -30.40 4.14 38.13
CA GLU A 307 -29.56 3.62 37.04
C GLU A 307 -28.16 3.26 37.56
N VAL A 308 -27.60 4.09 38.44
CA VAL A 308 -26.33 3.83 39.13
C VAL A 308 -26.42 2.57 39.99
N ARG A 309 -27.48 2.43 40.79
CA ARG A 309 -27.71 1.21 41.60
C ARG A 309 -27.83 -0.03 40.73
N ALA A 310 -28.58 0.04 39.63
CA ALA A 310 -28.70 -1.08 38.69
C ALA A 310 -27.36 -1.43 38.03
N GLY A 311 -26.52 -0.43 37.73
CA GLY A 311 -25.16 -0.63 37.23
C GLY A 311 -24.26 -1.38 38.21
N LEU A 312 -24.24 -0.97 39.49
CA LEU A 312 -23.48 -1.63 40.55
C LEU A 312 -23.94 -3.08 40.76
N GLU A 313 -25.25 -3.34 40.69
CA GLU A 313 -25.78 -4.69 40.83
C GLU A 313 -25.32 -5.62 39.68
N ARG A 314 -25.26 -5.11 38.44
CA ARG A 314 -24.69 -5.87 37.31
C ARG A 314 -23.21 -6.20 37.53
N ILE A 315 -22.43 -5.24 38.05
CA ILE A 315 -21.02 -5.47 38.39
C ILE A 315 -20.90 -6.56 39.46
N ARG A 316 -21.74 -6.53 40.50
CA ARG A 316 -21.77 -7.56 41.56
C ARG A 316 -22.05 -8.94 40.98
N GLN A 317 -23.07 -9.06 40.12
CA GLN A 317 -23.41 -10.33 39.46
C GLN A 317 -22.28 -10.89 38.61
N LEU A 318 -21.55 -10.03 37.88
CA LEU A 318 -20.36 -10.44 37.12
C LEU A 318 -19.26 -10.96 38.05
N SER A 319 -18.99 -10.26 39.16
CA SER A 319 -18.00 -10.67 40.17
C SER A 319 -18.35 -12.03 40.80
N ASP A 320 -19.62 -12.23 41.19
CA ASP A 320 -20.10 -13.50 41.73
C ASP A 320 -20.03 -14.64 40.69
N GLY A 321 -20.27 -14.33 39.42
CA GLY A 321 -20.05 -15.26 38.31
C GLY A 321 -18.59 -15.72 38.20
N LEU A 322 -17.64 -14.77 38.24
CA LEU A 322 -16.21 -15.07 38.22
C LEU A 322 -15.78 -15.90 39.44
N ARG A 323 -16.32 -15.59 40.63
CA ARG A 323 -16.03 -16.33 41.85
C ARG A 323 -16.46 -17.81 41.76
N ARG A 324 -17.62 -18.11 41.17
CA ARG A 324 -18.07 -19.49 40.94
C ARG A 324 -17.12 -20.26 40.02
N ILE A 325 -16.65 -19.61 38.95
CA ILE A 325 -15.70 -20.21 38.00
C ILE A 325 -14.39 -20.60 38.69
N VAL A 326 -13.87 -19.77 39.60
CA VAL A 326 -12.61 -20.04 40.33
C VAL A 326 -12.81 -20.97 41.53
N GLY A 327 -13.99 -20.91 42.17
CA GLY A 327 -14.31 -21.62 43.40
C GLY A 327 -14.77 -23.07 43.21
N GLY A 328 -15.13 -23.49 41.99
CA GLY A 328 -15.54 -24.87 41.72
C GLY A 328 -16.87 -25.27 42.37
N GLU A 329 -17.85 -24.38 42.39
CA GLU A 329 -19.26 -24.66 42.77
C GLU A 329 -20.24 -24.21 41.69
#